data_AF-A0A4R0I9V5-F1
#
_entry.id   AF-A0A4R0I9V5-F1
#
_cell.length_a   1.000
_cell.length_b   1.000
_cell.length_c   1.000
_cell.angle_alpha   90.00
_cell.angle_beta   90.00
_cell.angle_gamma   90.00
#
_symmetry.space_group_name_H-M   'P 1'
#
loop_
_entity.id
_entity.type
_entity.pdbx_description
1 polymer ?
#
loop_
_entity_poly.entity_id
_entity_poly.type
_entity_poly.pdbx_seq_one_letter_code
_entity_poly.pdbx_strand_id
1 'polypeptide(L)'
;MDKDLARARSAASRLEVALSGALAFDEGLAHEYNRARKALAAAFQAMALEAVPRDQFDLDEVKRSVSSEMRRLFEGRVDSSLFVVGGYTAPHPDAYAVLASRLGEPVPAWRLRLLSGDKIHTERRTRELRDLGFDVEVTGSQDNQMYCLTSLEPNLRYAAAFQLRKKASKAKKLTRLERTAAIDLAERTAELPPRKESR
;
A
#
# COMPACT_ATOMS: atom_id res chain seq x y z
N MET A 1 16.36 -1.36 -16.33
CA MET A 1 15.72 -0.20 -17.00
C MET A 1 15.78 -0.32 -18.53
N ASP A 2 16.97 -0.34 -19.16
CA ASP A 2 17.10 -0.31 -20.63
C ASP A 2 16.33 -1.40 -21.37
N LYS A 3 16.33 -2.62 -20.82
CA LYS A 3 15.55 -3.74 -21.35
C LYS A 3 14.04 -3.48 -21.34
N ASP A 4 13.52 -2.86 -20.27
CA ASP A 4 12.10 -2.57 -20.13
C ASP A 4 11.68 -1.43 -21.06
N LEU A 5 12.51 -0.39 -21.20
CA LEU A 5 12.31 0.70 -22.16
C LEU A 5 12.33 0.18 -23.61
N ALA A 6 13.29 -0.66 -23.97
CA ALA A 6 13.35 -1.28 -25.30
C ALA A 6 12.11 -2.13 -25.58
N ARG A 7 11.67 -2.93 -24.60
CA ARG A 7 10.44 -3.72 -24.68
C ARG A 7 9.20 -2.86 -24.85
N ALA A 8 9.10 -1.75 -24.11
CA ALA A 8 7.99 -0.81 -24.20
C ALA A 8 7.92 -0.14 -25.58
N ARG A 9 9.05 0.37 -26.09
CA ARG A 9 9.15 0.94 -27.45
C ARG A 9 8.72 -0.08 -28.51
N SER A 10 9.26 -1.29 -28.46
CA SER A 10 8.90 -2.37 -29.39
C SER A 10 7.42 -2.73 -29.33
N ALA A 11 6.81 -2.77 -28.14
CA ALA A 11 5.39 -3.06 -27.99
C ALA A 11 4.49 -1.91 -28.48
N ALA A 12 4.89 -0.66 -28.24
CA ALA A 12 4.17 0.51 -28.74
C ALA A 12 4.17 0.55 -30.28
N SER A 13 5.32 0.32 -30.93
CA SER A 13 5.41 0.26 -32.39
C SER A 13 4.54 -0.85 -32.99
N ARG A 14 4.44 -2.01 -32.34
CA ARG A 14 3.54 -3.08 -32.81
C ARG A 14 2.07 -2.70 -32.70
N LEU A 15 1.67 -2.05 -31.60
CA LEU A 15 0.31 -1.57 -31.43
C LEU A 15 -0.04 -0.50 -32.47
N GLU A 16 0.88 0.43 -32.75
CA GLU A 16 0.71 1.44 -33.81
C GLU A 16 0.43 0.78 -35.17
N VAL A 17 1.26 -0.18 -35.59
CA VAL A 17 1.06 -0.93 -36.84
C VAL A 17 -0.29 -1.65 -36.85
N ALA A 18 -0.68 -2.28 -35.74
CA ALA A 18 -1.97 -2.95 -35.62
C ALA A 18 -3.15 -1.97 -35.75
N LEU A 19 -3.06 -0.79 -35.13
CA LEU A 19 -4.07 0.25 -35.20
C LEU A 19 -4.21 0.83 -36.60
N SER A 20 -3.11 1.05 -37.32
CA SER A 20 -3.15 1.59 -38.68
C SER A 20 -3.84 0.66 -39.69
N GLY A 21 -3.82 -0.66 -39.44
CA GLY A 21 -4.50 -1.65 -40.28
C GLY A 21 -5.89 -2.04 -39.81
N ALA A 22 -6.33 -1.58 -38.63
CA ALA A 22 -7.59 -2.01 -38.03
C ALA A 22 -8.79 -1.24 -38.60
N LEU A 23 -9.78 -1.97 -39.11
CA LEU A 23 -11.08 -1.42 -39.50
C LEU A 23 -12.14 -1.57 -38.40
N ALA A 24 -11.90 -2.47 -37.43
CA ALA A 24 -12.77 -2.73 -36.29
C ALA A 24 -11.94 -3.33 -35.13
N PHE A 25 -12.56 -3.42 -33.95
CA PHE A 25 -11.99 -4.13 -32.80
C PHE A 25 -11.99 -5.66 -33.04
N ASP A 26 -10.88 -6.30 -32.68
CA ASP A 26 -10.77 -7.76 -32.61
C ASP A 26 -9.83 -8.22 -31.48
N GLU A 27 -9.75 -9.53 -31.27
CA GLU A 27 -8.90 -10.16 -30.25
C GLU A 27 -7.39 -9.94 -30.49
N GLY A 28 -6.97 -9.80 -31.75
CA GLY A 28 -5.58 -9.50 -32.09
C GLY A 28 -5.17 -8.10 -31.65
N LEU A 29 -6.02 -7.11 -31.94
CA LEU A 29 -5.85 -5.73 -31.50
C LEU A 29 -5.92 -5.63 -29.97
N ALA A 30 -6.84 -6.35 -29.33
CA ALA A 30 -6.94 -6.43 -27.87
C ALA A 30 -5.66 -7.01 -27.24
N HIS A 31 -5.05 -8.01 -27.87
CA HIS A 31 -3.79 -8.61 -27.42
C HIS A 31 -2.62 -7.66 -27.55
N GLU A 32 -2.45 -6.99 -28.69
CA GLU A 32 -1.37 -6.00 -28.87
C GLU A 32 -1.55 -4.80 -27.94
N TYR A 33 -2.79 -4.32 -27.73
CA TYR A 33 -3.10 -3.29 -26.72
C TYR A 33 -2.64 -3.72 -25.33
N ASN A 34 -3.04 -4.92 -24.88
CA ASN A 34 -2.67 -5.41 -23.56
C ASN A 34 -1.15 -5.65 -23.42
N ARG A 35 -0.49 -6.06 -24.50
CA ARG A 35 0.97 -6.23 -24.53
C ARG A 35 1.68 -4.88 -24.39
N ALA A 36 1.26 -3.87 -25.15
CA ALA A 36 1.78 -2.51 -25.07
C ALA A 36 1.56 -1.93 -23.67
N ARG A 37 0.33 -2.04 -23.14
CA ARG A 37 -0.03 -1.57 -21.79
C ARG A 37 0.87 -2.17 -20.72
N LYS A 38 1.06 -3.49 -20.71
CA LYS A 38 1.93 -4.18 -19.73
C LYS A 38 3.40 -3.76 -19.86
N ALA A 39 3.90 -3.62 -21.09
CA ALA A 39 5.29 -3.23 -21.33
C ALA A 39 5.55 -1.77 -20.91
N LEU A 40 4.63 -0.86 -21.24
CA LEU A 40 4.69 0.54 -20.80
C LEU A 40 4.61 0.63 -19.28
N ALA A 41 3.66 -0.05 -18.64
CA ALA A 41 3.54 -0.05 -17.19
C ALA A 41 4.82 -0.53 -16.49
N ALA A 42 5.47 -1.58 -17.01
CA ALA A 42 6.74 -2.07 -16.48
C ALA A 42 7.89 -1.05 -16.67
N ALA A 43 7.98 -0.42 -17.84
CA ALA A 43 9.00 0.59 -18.11
C ALA A 43 8.83 1.84 -17.23
N PHE A 44 7.61 2.35 -17.12
CA PHE A 44 7.30 3.48 -16.23
C PHE A 44 7.49 3.12 -14.76
N GLN A 45 7.19 1.88 -14.35
CA GLN A 45 7.48 1.42 -13.01
C GLN A 45 8.99 1.44 -12.73
N ALA A 46 9.81 0.92 -13.65
CA ALA A 46 11.26 0.93 -13.50
C ALA A 46 11.79 2.37 -13.34
N MET A 47 11.36 3.30 -14.19
CA MET A 47 11.74 4.72 -14.09
C MET A 47 11.25 5.36 -12.79
N ALA A 48 10.00 5.09 -12.40
CA ALA A 48 9.43 5.64 -11.17
C ALA A 48 10.18 5.14 -9.94
N LEU A 49 10.53 3.85 -9.88
CA LEU A 49 11.26 3.22 -8.78
C LEU A 49 12.71 3.70 -8.66
N GLU A 50 13.34 4.13 -9.76
CA GLU A 50 14.66 4.74 -9.74
C GLU A 50 14.64 6.14 -9.11
N ALA A 51 13.54 6.87 -9.32
CA ALA A 51 13.33 8.21 -8.74
C ALA A 51 12.82 8.19 -7.29
N VAL A 52 12.68 7.03 -6.64
CA VAL A 52 12.21 6.94 -5.24
C VAL A 52 13.36 7.23 -4.27
N PRO A 53 13.22 8.23 -3.36
CA PRO A 53 14.23 8.53 -2.34
C PRO A 53 14.14 7.56 -1.15
N ARG A 54 14.63 6.33 -1.34
CA ARG A 54 14.52 5.25 -0.34
C ARG A 54 15.40 5.44 0.89
N ASP A 55 16.44 6.25 0.78
CA ASP A 55 17.37 6.59 1.86
C ASP A 55 16.70 7.34 3.02
N GLN A 56 15.55 7.96 2.76
CA GLN A 56 14.83 8.76 3.76
C GLN A 56 13.92 7.93 4.68
N PHE A 57 13.82 6.60 4.49
CA PHE A 57 12.86 5.80 5.24
C PHE A 57 13.15 4.30 5.35
N ASP A 58 12.94 3.76 6.54
CA ASP A 58 12.91 2.32 6.83
C ASP A 58 11.54 1.87 7.39
N LEU A 59 10.74 1.20 6.57
CA LEU A 59 9.46 0.65 7.01
C LEU A 59 9.61 -0.45 8.06
N ASP A 60 10.72 -1.19 8.03
CA ASP A 60 10.98 -2.25 9.01
C ASP A 60 11.34 -1.66 10.38
N GLU A 61 11.95 -0.47 10.43
CA GLU A 61 12.06 0.30 11.67
C GLU A 61 10.68 0.65 12.24
N VAL A 62 9.77 1.19 11.45
CA VAL A 62 8.40 1.51 11.91
C VAL A 62 7.70 0.26 12.42
N LYS A 63 7.77 -0.86 11.69
CA LYS A 63 7.18 -2.13 12.11
C LYS A 63 7.76 -2.61 13.43
N ARG A 64 9.09 -2.48 13.64
CA ARG A 64 9.74 -2.80 14.91
C ARG A 64 9.22 -1.90 16.03
N SER A 65 9.12 -0.59 15.80
CA SER A 65 8.59 0.37 16.78
C SER A 65 7.14 0.05 17.17
N VAL A 66 6.29 -0.29 16.19
CA VAL A 66 4.91 -0.74 16.46
C VAL A 66 4.90 -2.06 17.25
N SER A 67 5.71 -3.04 16.87
CA SER A 67 5.82 -4.31 17.62
C SER A 67 6.29 -4.11 19.06
N SER A 68 7.26 -3.23 19.29
CA SER A 68 7.72 -2.85 20.63
C SER A 68 6.63 -2.17 21.44
N GLU A 69 5.87 -1.26 20.81
CA GLU A 69 4.74 -0.59 21.46
C GLU A 69 3.61 -1.57 21.79
N MET A 70 3.35 -2.56 20.94
CA MET A 70 2.40 -3.65 21.24
C MET A 70 2.82 -4.42 22.49
N ARG A 71 4.10 -4.78 22.62
CA ARG A 71 4.62 -5.44 23.83
C ARG A 71 4.42 -4.55 25.05
N ARG A 72 4.86 -3.31 24.97
CA ARG A 72 4.74 -2.32 26.06
C ARG A 72 3.31 -2.16 26.57
N LEU A 73 2.32 -2.16 25.68
CA LEU A 73 0.91 -1.94 26.03
C LEU A 73 0.15 -3.20 26.45
N PHE A 74 0.54 -4.38 25.93
CA PHE A 74 -0.32 -5.56 25.96
C PHE A 74 0.34 -6.84 26.49
N GLU A 75 1.65 -6.84 26.73
CA GLU A 75 2.34 -8.00 27.28
C GLU A 75 1.74 -8.43 28.63
N GLY A 76 1.62 -9.73 28.85
CA GLY A 76 0.96 -10.32 30.02
C GLY A 76 -0.58 -10.29 29.98
N ARG A 77 -1.21 -9.62 29.00
CA ARG A 77 -2.68 -9.50 28.88
C ARG A 77 -3.25 -10.26 27.69
N VAL A 78 -2.43 -10.50 26.67
CA VAL A 78 -2.79 -11.23 25.45
C VAL A 78 -1.62 -12.11 25.02
N ASP A 79 -1.89 -13.07 24.13
CA ASP A 79 -0.88 -13.94 23.54
C ASP A 79 0.18 -13.13 22.76
N SER A 80 1.45 -13.33 23.10
CA SER A 80 2.59 -12.61 22.51
C SER A 80 2.81 -12.87 21.02
N SER A 81 2.26 -13.96 20.48
CA SER A 81 2.26 -14.26 19.04
C SER A 81 1.47 -13.22 18.21
N LEU A 82 0.64 -12.40 18.86
CA LEU A 82 -0.07 -11.30 18.22
C LEU A 82 0.82 -10.08 17.95
N PHE A 83 2.01 -9.97 18.54
CA PHE A 83 2.88 -8.77 18.47
C PHE A 83 3.74 -8.68 17.21
N VAL A 84 3.34 -9.38 16.14
CA VAL A 84 4.07 -9.43 14.87
C VAL A 84 3.35 -8.61 13.80
N VAL A 85 3.93 -7.48 13.39
CA VAL A 85 3.41 -6.66 12.30
C VAL A 85 3.77 -7.27 10.94
N GLY A 86 2.76 -7.52 10.09
CA GLY A 86 2.98 -8.11 8.76
C GLY A 86 1.96 -7.63 7.72
N GLY A 87 2.19 -7.95 6.45
CA GLY A 87 1.32 -7.57 5.33
C GLY A 87 1.79 -6.34 4.54
N TYR A 88 2.83 -5.66 5.00
CA TYR A 88 3.43 -4.50 4.33
C TYR A 88 4.54 -4.95 3.38
N THR A 89 4.18 -5.14 2.12
CA THR A 89 5.08 -5.63 1.04
C THR A 89 5.73 -4.48 0.28
N ALA A 90 6.62 -4.80 -0.67
CA ALA A 90 7.46 -3.89 -1.46
C ALA A 90 6.83 -2.57 -1.94
N PRO A 91 5.54 -2.48 -2.35
CA PRO A 91 4.97 -1.20 -2.76
C PRO A 91 4.76 -0.20 -1.60
N HIS A 92 4.72 -0.66 -0.34
CA HIS A 92 4.49 0.23 0.81
C HIS A 92 5.71 1.10 1.12
N PRO A 93 6.94 0.55 1.23
CA PRO A 93 8.13 1.38 1.36
C PRO A 93 8.25 2.44 0.27
N ASP A 94 8.02 2.06 -1.00
CA ASP A 94 8.14 3.00 -2.12
C ASP A 94 7.06 4.10 -2.07
N ALA A 95 5.80 3.72 -1.79
CA ALA A 95 4.71 4.69 -1.67
C ALA A 95 4.92 5.64 -0.50
N TYR A 96 5.38 5.12 0.64
CA TYR A 96 5.73 5.94 1.78
C TYR A 96 6.87 6.89 1.44
N ALA A 97 7.98 6.41 0.87
CA ALA A 97 9.14 7.25 0.55
C ALA A 97 8.77 8.43 -0.37
N VAL A 98 7.90 8.20 -1.36
CA VAL A 98 7.39 9.27 -2.23
C VAL A 98 6.55 10.28 -1.44
N LEU A 99 5.68 9.83 -0.53
CA LEU A 99 4.87 10.71 0.30
C LEU A 99 5.73 11.49 1.32
N ALA A 100 6.70 10.83 1.95
CA ALA A 100 7.60 11.40 2.94
C ALA A 100 8.50 12.49 2.34
N SER A 101 9.01 12.28 1.12
CA SER A 101 9.77 13.29 0.38
C SER A 101 8.95 14.55 0.02
N ARG A 102 7.64 14.50 0.23
CA ARG A 102 6.64 15.52 -0.10
C ARG A 102 5.71 15.74 1.09
N LEU A 103 6.28 15.76 2.28
CA LEU A 103 5.52 15.93 3.53
C LEU A 103 4.64 17.18 3.45
N GLY A 104 3.35 17.04 3.73
CA GLY A 104 2.35 18.11 3.66
C GLY A 104 1.91 18.48 2.24
N GLU A 105 2.50 17.89 1.19
CA GLU A 105 2.16 18.18 -0.19
C GLU A 105 1.28 17.07 -0.81
N PRO A 106 0.19 17.43 -1.52
CA PRO A 106 -0.64 16.45 -2.21
C PRO A 106 0.12 15.72 -3.33
N VAL A 107 0.13 14.39 -3.27
CA VAL A 107 0.67 13.50 -4.31
C VAL A 107 -0.49 12.85 -5.08
N PRO A 108 -0.54 12.98 -6.42
CA PRO A 108 -1.63 12.40 -7.19
C PRO A 108 -1.57 10.87 -7.23
N ALA A 109 -2.74 10.24 -7.23
CA ALA A 109 -2.89 8.78 -7.25
C ALA A 109 -2.12 8.11 -8.39
N TRP A 110 -2.13 8.71 -9.59
CA TRP A 110 -1.42 8.17 -10.74
C TRP A 110 0.08 8.00 -10.48
N ARG A 111 0.70 8.91 -9.71
CA ARG A 111 2.13 8.83 -9.39
C ARG A 111 2.43 7.64 -8.51
N LEU A 112 1.57 7.36 -7.54
CA LEU A 112 1.68 6.17 -6.69
C LEU A 112 1.43 4.89 -7.50
N ARG A 113 0.46 4.90 -8.43
CA ARG A 113 0.18 3.76 -9.33
C ARG A 113 1.39 3.35 -10.16
N LEU A 114 2.21 4.31 -10.60
CA LEU A 114 3.43 3.99 -11.35
C LEU A 114 4.38 3.08 -10.56
N LEU A 115 4.48 3.25 -9.23
CA LEU A 115 5.36 2.45 -8.36
C LEU A 115 5.01 0.96 -8.36
N SER A 116 3.76 0.62 -8.69
CA SER A 116 3.27 -0.76 -8.70
C SER A 116 3.10 -1.35 -10.11
N GLY A 117 3.40 -0.58 -11.16
CA GLY A 117 3.10 -0.94 -12.54
C GLY A 117 1.61 -0.88 -12.85
N ASP A 118 0.94 0.17 -12.36
CA ASP A 118 -0.48 0.45 -12.60
C ASP A 118 -1.43 -0.64 -12.07
N LYS A 119 -1.09 -1.21 -10.90
CA LYS A 119 -1.95 -2.22 -10.26
C LYS A 119 -3.13 -1.54 -9.55
N ILE A 120 -4.30 -2.17 -9.65
CA ILE A 120 -5.60 -1.73 -9.10
C ILE A 120 -5.58 -1.52 -7.57
N HIS A 121 -4.63 -2.11 -6.85
CA HIS A 121 -4.58 -2.05 -5.39
C HIS A 121 -3.58 -1.02 -4.83
N THR A 122 -3.08 -0.09 -5.65
CA THR A 122 -2.06 0.86 -5.20
C THR A 122 -2.61 1.83 -4.17
N GLU A 123 -3.75 2.45 -4.46
CA GLU A 123 -4.49 3.37 -3.59
C GLU A 123 -4.85 2.71 -2.26
N ARG A 124 -5.17 1.42 -2.30
CA ARG A 124 -5.41 0.62 -1.11
C ARG A 124 -4.15 0.49 -0.26
N ARG A 125 -3.01 0.13 -0.88
CA ARG A 125 -1.72 -0.04 -0.18
C ARG A 125 -1.22 1.26 0.42
N THR A 126 -1.44 2.39 -0.25
CA THR A 126 -1.14 3.71 0.32
C THR A 126 -1.96 3.96 1.59
N ARG A 127 -3.27 3.66 1.57
CA ARG A 127 -4.12 3.81 2.75
C ARG A 127 -3.78 2.82 3.87
N GLU A 128 -3.24 1.65 3.55
CA GLU A 128 -2.77 0.68 4.53
C GLU A 128 -1.61 1.23 5.39
N LEU A 129 -0.91 2.31 4.98
CA LEU A 129 0.04 3.02 5.83
C LEU A 129 -0.64 3.62 7.08
N ARG A 130 -1.93 3.97 7.01
CA ARG A 130 -2.70 4.43 8.19
C ARG A 130 -2.80 3.36 9.28
N ASP A 131 -2.81 2.09 8.90
CA ASP A 131 -2.80 0.97 9.84
C ASP A 131 -1.49 0.92 10.69
N LEU A 132 -0.43 1.63 10.25
CA LEU A 132 0.84 1.80 10.97
C LEU A 132 0.90 3.12 11.76
N GLY A 133 -0.22 3.84 11.85
CA GLY A 133 -0.31 5.09 12.62
C GLY A 133 0.11 6.33 11.86
N PHE A 134 0.46 6.22 10.57
CA PHE A 134 0.69 7.40 9.75
C PHE A 134 -0.61 8.12 9.43
N ASP A 135 -0.54 9.45 9.44
CA ASP A 135 -1.65 10.28 9.01
C ASP A 135 -1.53 10.61 7.52
N VAL A 136 -2.31 9.87 6.72
CA VAL A 136 -2.37 10.04 5.28
C VAL A 136 -3.74 10.57 4.92
N GLU A 137 -3.85 11.82 4.53
CA GLU A 137 -5.09 12.40 4.04
C GLU A 137 -5.36 11.99 2.59
N VAL A 138 -6.64 11.87 2.24
CA VAL A 138 -7.07 11.62 0.86
C VAL A 138 -8.11 12.66 0.49
N THR A 139 -7.83 13.41 -0.57
CA THR A 139 -8.70 14.46 -1.11
C THR A 139 -8.99 14.22 -2.59
N GLY A 140 -9.97 14.93 -3.14
CA GLY A 140 -10.34 14.84 -4.56
C GLY A 140 -11.45 13.82 -4.89
N SER A 141 -11.82 13.76 -6.16
CA SER A 141 -12.81 12.82 -6.71
C SER A 141 -12.15 11.49 -7.10
N GLN A 142 -12.97 10.47 -7.42
CA GLN A 142 -12.50 9.11 -7.72
C GLN A 142 -11.40 9.07 -8.81
N ASP A 143 -11.49 9.91 -9.84
CA ASP A 143 -10.53 9.94 -10.95
C ASP A 143 -9.31 10.82 -10.68
N ASN A 144 -9.36 11.69 -9.66
CA ASN A 144 -8.30 12.64 -9.35
C ASN A 144 -7.98 12.67 -7.85
N GLN A 145 -7.87 11.48 -7.25
CA GLN A 145 -7.50 11.35 -5.85
C GLN A 145 -6.08 11.85 -5.61
N MET A 146 -5.91 12.60 -4.53
CA MET A 146 -4.63 13.08 -4.03
C MET A 146 -4.39 12.50 -2.64
N TYR A 147 -3.14 12.19 -2.34
CA TYR A 147 -2.68 11.60 -1.08
C TYR A 147 -1.67 12.53 -0.45
N CYS A 148 -1.86 12.88 0.81
CA CYS A 148 -0.93 13.75 1.54
C CYS A 148 -0.51 13.05 2.84
N LEU A 149 0.79 12.89 3.07
CA LEU A 149 1.29 12.50 4.39
C LEU A 149 1.47 13.78 5.20
N THR A 150 0.81 13.89 6.34
CA THR A 150 0.82 15.11 7.16
C THR A 150 1.88 15.08 8.25
N SER A 151 2.36 13.90 8.63
CA SER A 151 3.40 13.68 9.64
C SER A 151 4.32 12.51 9.30
N LEU A 152 5.62 12.66 9.57
CA LEU A 152 6.59 11.57 9.54
C LEU A 152 6.55 10.70 10.80
N GLU A 153 5.98 11.21 11.89
CA GLU A 153 5.89 10.50 13.16
C GLU A 153 4.59 9.67 13.19
N PRO A 154 4.67 8.33 13.19
CA PRO A 154 3.47 7.51 13.30
C PRO A 154 2.92 7.55 14.73
N ASN A 155 1.59 7.57 14.86
CA ASN A 155 0.92 7.33 16.13
C ASN A 155 1.06 5.85 16.54
N LEU A 156 2.15 5.53 17.25
CA LEU A 156 2.48 4.15 17.64
C LEU A 156 1.41 3.51 18.51
N ARG A 157 0.76 4.27 19.39
CA ARG A 157 -0.33 3.77 20.25
C ARG A 157 -1.53 3.33 19.42
N TYR A 158 -1.94 4.15 18.45
CA TYR A 158 -2.98 3.79 17.48
C TYR A 158 -2.57 2.56 16.67
N ALA A 159 -1.36 2.57 16.11
CA ALA A 159 -0.84 1.48 15.29
C ALA A 159 -0.83 0.15 16.06
N ALA A 160 -0.33 0.14 17.29
CA ALA A 160 -0.28 -1.03 18.15
C ALA A 160 -1.68 -1.60 18.42
N ALA A 161 -2.63 -0.75 18.79
CA ALA A 161 -4.03 -1.15 18.99
C ALA A 161 -4.65 -1.71 17.69
N PHE A 162 -4.45 -1.03 16.56
CA PHE A 162 -4.98 -1.45 15.27
C PHE A 162 -4.42 -2.82 14.85
N GLN A 163 -3.09 -3.02 14.96
CA GLN A 163 -2.44 -4.28 14.62
C GLN A 163 -2.90 -5.42 15.54
N LEU A 164 -3.06 -5.17 16.85
CA LEU A 164 -3.56 -6.17 17.79
C LEU A 164 -4.95 -6.65 17.36
N ARG A 165 -5.88 -5.73 17.11
CA ARG A 165 -7.23 -6.05 16.64
C ARG A 165 -7.22 -6.84 15.32
N LYS A 166 -6.43 -6.38 14.34
CA LYS A 166 -6.30 -7.01 13.02
C LYS A 166 -5.72 -8.43 13.11
N LYS A 167 -4.81 -8.68 14.04
CA LYS A 167 -4.23 -10.01 14.26
C LYS A 167 -5.16 -10.92 15.03
N ALA A 168 -5.73 -10.46 16.13
CA ALA A 168 -6.67 -11.22 16.95
C ALA A 168 -7.86 -11.71 16.11
N SER A 169 -8.47 -10.83 15.31
CA SER A 169 -9.59 -11.18 14.41
C SER A 169 -9.28 -12.31 13.41
N LYS A 170 -8.02 -12.48 13.01
CA LYS A 170 -7.57 -13.50 12.05
C LYS A 170 -6.90 -14.71 12.71
N ALA A 171 -6.66 -14.67 14.02
CA ALA A 171 -5.92 -15.69 14.73
C ALA A 171 -6.77 -16.96 14.89
N LYS A 172 -6.43 -18.01 14.12
CA LYS A 172 -7.12 -19.32 14.17
C LYS A 172 -6.82 -20.11 15.43
N LYS A 173 -5.68 -19.85 16.08
CA LYS A 173 -5.22 -20.57 17.27
C LYS A 173 -5.85 -20.07 18.58
N LEU A 174 -6.42 -18.85 18.57
CA LEU A 174 -7.10 -18.29 19.73
C LEU A 174 -8.53 -18.80 19.81
N THR A 175 -8.97 -19.06 21.04
CA THR A 175 -10.38 -19.27 21.35
C THR A 175 -11.20 -18.01 21.05
N ARG A 176 -12.52 -18.16 20.97
CA ARG A 176 -13.43 -17.02 20.78
C ARG A 176 -13.29 -15.99 21.91
N LEU A 177 -13.14 -16.45 23.15
CA LEU A 177 -13.02 -15.58 24.32
C LEU A 177 -11.73 -14.75 24.28
N GLU A 178 -10.58 -15.39 24.02
CA GLU A 178 -9.28 -14.69 23.91
C GLU A 178 -9.29 -13.69 22.76
N ARG A 179 -9.88 -14.05 21.62
CA ARG A 179 -10.03 -13.15 20.47
C ARG A 179 -10.84 -11.90 20.84
N THR A 180 -12.00 -12.08 21.47
CA THR A 180 -12.85 -10.96 21.88
C THR A 180 -12.12 -10.09 22.90
N ALA A 181 -11.50 -10.68 23.92
CA ALA A 181 -10.75 -9.93 24.93
C ALA A 181 -9.60 -9.09 24.33
N ALA A 182 -8.84 -9.65 23.38
CA ALA A 182 -7.77 -8.92 22.70
C ALA A 182 -8.30 -7.76 21.83
N ILE A 183 -9.42 -7.96 21.15
CA ILE A 183 -10.05 -6.91 20.34
C ILE A 183 -10.60 -5.79 21.24
N ASP A 184 -11.32 -6.12 22.30
CA ASP A 184 -11.89 -5.13 23.22
C ASP A 184 -10.80 -4.37 23.99
N LEU A 185 -9.66 -5.03 24.23
CA LEU A 185 -8.47 -4.36 24.75
C LEU A 185 -7.90 -3.34 23.76
N ALA A 186 -7.76 -3.72 22.49
CA ALA A 186 -7.31 -2.81 21.44
C ALA A 186 -8.23 -1.58 21.31
N GLU A 187 -9.55 -1.79 21.27
CA GLU A 187 -10.54 -0.73 21.09
C GLU A 187 -10.66 0.22 22.29
N ARG A 188 -10.29 -0.21 23.50
CA ARG A 188 -10.13 0.68 24.66
C ARG A 188 -8.83 1.48 24.66
N THR A 189 -7.84 1.05 23.87
CA THR A 189 -6.49 1.64 23.91
C THR A 189 -6.35 2.85 23.00
N ALA A 190 -7.04 2.84 21.86
CA ALA A 190 -7.07 3.93 20.89
C ALA A 190 -8.43 3.97 20.19
N GLU A 191 -8.80 5.14 19.67
CA GLU A 191 -9.98 5.29 18.83
C GLU A 191 -9.72 4.62 17.47
N LEU A 192 -10.34 3.46 17.26
CA LEU A 192 -10.17 2.66 16.03
C LEU A 192 -11.41 2.80 15.13
N PRO A 193 -11.25 2.73 13.80
CA PRO A 193 -12.39 2.75 12.89
C PRO A 193 -13.33 1.57 13.19
N PRO A 194 -14.65 1.73 12.96
CA PRO A 194 -15.62 0.69 13.29
C PRO A 194 -15.31 -0.62 12.59
N ARG A 195 -15.67 -1.73 13.25
CA ARG A 195 -15.51 -3.08 12.68
C ARG A 195 -16.34 -3.13 11.39
N LYS A 196 -15.76 -3.62 10.30
CA LYS A 196 -16.56 -3.95 9.11
C LYS A 196 -17.43 -5.15 9.48
N GLU A 197 -18.74 -4.96 9.49
CA GLU A 197 -19.68 -6.08 9.59
C GLU A 197 -19.39 -7.05 8.44
N SER A 198 -19.26 -8.33 8.77
CA SER A 198 -19.10 -9.36 7.76
C SER A 198 -20.48 -9.55 7.12
N ARG A 199 -20.69 -8.97 5.94
CA ARG A 199 -21.82 -9.33 5.07
C ARG A 199 -21.55 -10.68 4.41
#